data_AF-A0AAV0VBL7-F1
#
_entry.id   AF-A0AAV0VBL7-F1
#
_cell.length_a   1.000
_cell.length_b   1.000
_cell.length_c   1.000
_cell.angle_alpha   90.00
_cell.angle_beta   90.00
_cell.angle_gamma   90.00
#
_symmetry.space_group_name_H-M   'P 1'
#
loop_
_entity.id
_entity.type
_entity.pdbx_description
1 polymer ?
#
loop_
_entity_poly.entity_id
_entity_poly.type
_entity_poly.pdbx_seq_one_letter_code
_entity_poly.pdbx_strand_id
1 'polypeptide(L)'
;MRGSISASSEDEPRSTATLAQILEKERHFAWGPHISIMVCYLGIVAASIGGASVDCGSVAYWVLLLIGVPWIAVFVILTSYYLHKVHLRKAATNYQYVEGDIRWTKKMVVYFPLGFVFAGIAAGMFGVGGGIVAGPIMVELGIVPEVASSTTALMIVYSAAAATAKFAVFKIIAWDWALLLCAVTFLVTCASQAVILGFVRRTGRQSIIVLCIAAVVLIGCVVMTYQGIKSTVDNAGDPFSANICN
;
A
#
# COMPACT_ATOMS: atom_id res chain seq x y z
N MET A 1 45.09 36.56 -23.70
CA MET A 1 43.69 36.78 -24.11
C MET A 1 42.78 35.88 -23.27
N ARG A 2 41.84 36.51 -22.54
CA ARG A 2 40.50 36.04 -22.11
C ARG A 2 40.34 34.54 -21.76
N GLY A 3 39.88 34.15 -20.57
CA GLY A 3 39.26 34.90 -19.49
C GLY A 3 38.78 33.89 -18.44
N SER A 4 38.86 34.31 -17.19
CA SER A 4 38.21 33.70 -16.03
C SER A 4 36.75 33.37 -16.32
N ILE A 5 36.36 32.10 -16.20
CA ILE A 5 34.95 31.73 -16.05
C ILE A 5 34.69 31.61 -14.55
N SER A 6 34.14 32.70 -14.03
CA SER A 6 33.61 32.93 -12.70
C SER A 6 32.34 32.11 -12.40
N ALA A 7 32.37 30.79 -12.61
CA ALA A 7 31.22 29.93 -12.36
C ALA A 7 31.04 29.52 -10.88
N SER A 8 31.99 29.85 -9.99
CA SER A 8 31.97 29.30 -8.63
C SER A 8 31.34 30.20 -7.57
N SER A 9 31.17 31.51 -7.79
CA SER A 9 30.68 32.43 -6.73
C SER A 9 29.19 32.81 -6.85
N GLU A 10 28.58 32.71 -8.03
CA GLU A 10 27.14 33.03 -8.24
C GLU A 10 26.24 31.78 -8.20
N ASP A 11 26.75 30.60 -8.57
CA ASP A 11 25.98 29.35 -8.51
C ASP A 11 25.86 28.80 -7.08
N GLU A 12 26.85 29.04 -6.22
CA GLU A 12 26.85 28.63 -4.81
C GLU A 12 25.73 29.31 -3.97
N PRO A 13 25.54 30.64 -4.02
CA PRO A 13 24.43 31.30 -3.32
C PRO A 13 23.07 30.92 -3.90
N ARG A 14 22.97 30.65 -5.20
CA ARG A 14 21.71 30.22 -5.83
C ARG A 14 21.32 28.79 -5.43
N SER A 15 22.30 27.90 -5.35
CA SER A 15 22.12 26.52 -4.89
C SER A 15 21.70 26.45 -3.42
N THR A 16 22.35 27.22 -2.55
CA THR A 16 22.03 27.30 -1.11
C THR A 16 20.66 27.94 -0.85
N ALA A 17 20.29 28.99 -1.58
CA ALA A 17 18.95 29.57 -1.50
C ALA A 17 17.86 28.58 -1.96
N THR A 18 18.11 27.82 -3.03
CA THR A 18 17.19 26.78 -3.51
C THR A 18 17.07 25.63 -2.51
N LEU A 19 18.17 25.23 -1.87
CA LEU A 19 18.16 24.21 -0.82
C LEU A 19 17.34 24.66 0.39
N ALA A 20 17.52 25.91 0.86
CA ALA A 20 16.76 26.47 1.96
C ALA A 20 15.24 26.48 1.67
N GLN A 21 14.84 26.84 0.45
CA GLN A 21 13.45 26.77 0.02
C GLN A 21 12.89 25.33 0.00
N ILE A 22 13.70 24.35 -0.42
CA ILE A 22 13.30 22.94 -0.40
C ILE A 22 13.07 22.47 1.04
N LEU A 23 14.00 22.77 1.95
CA LEU A 23 13.89 22.40 3.36
C LEU A 23 12.69 23.08 4.05
N GLU A 24 12.46 24.35 3.78
CA GLU A 24 11.29 25.07 4.30
C GLU A 24 9.97 24.45 3.79
N LYS A 25 9.93 24.05 2.52
CA LYS A 25 8.78 23.36 1.94
C LYS A 25 8.55 21.99 2.56
N GLU A 26 9.61 21.25 2.90
CA GLU A 26 9.53 19.93 3.54
C GLU A 26 9.12 19.99 5.02
N ARG A 27 9.38 21.12 5.69
CA ARG A 27 8.88 21.37 7.05
C ARG A 27 7.35 21.43 7.10
N HIS A 28 6.72 21.84 6.00
CA HIS A 28 5.27 21.90 5.89
C HIS A 28 4.69 20.62 5.28
N PHE A 29 3.48 20.27 5.71
CA PHE A 29 2.79 19.08 5.22
C PHE A 29 2.61 19.14 3.70
N ALA A 30 3.04 18.08 3.01
CA ALA A 30 3.04 18.02 1.55
C ALA A 30 1.64 17.74 0.98
N TRP A 31 0.74 18.72 1.07
CA TRP A 31 -0.66 18.60 0.62
C TRP A 31 -0.80 18.13 -0.83
N GLY A 32 0.07 18.58 -1.74
CA GLY A 32 0.01 18.20 -3.16
C GLY A 32 0.07 16.68 -3.40
N PRO A 33 1.16 15.99 -2.99
CA PRO A 33 1.25 14.54 -3.07
C PRO A 33 0.11 13.80 -2.38
N HIS A 34 -0.30 14.23 -1.18
CA HIS A 34 -1.40 13.59 -0.45
C HIS A 34 -2.75 13.71 -1.18
N ILE A 35 -3.04 14.87 -1.78
CA ILE A 35 -4.23 15.06 -2.62
C ILE A 35 -4.17 14.15 -3.85
N SER A 36 -3.01 14.02 -4.50
CA SER A 36 -2.84 13.11 -5.65
C SER A 36 -3.14 11.66 -5.28
N ILE A 37 -2.62 11.18 -4.15
CA ILE A 37 -2.88 9.83 -3.64
C ILE A 37 -4.38 9.65 -3.31
N MET A 38 -5.00 10.64 -2.67
CA MET A 38 -6.42 10.61 -2.34
C MET A 38 -7.30 10.55 -3.60
N VAL A 39 -6.96 11.31 -4.65
CA VAL A 39 -7.69 11.27 -5.93
C VAL A 39 -7.55 9.91 -6.60
N CYS A 40 -6.35 9.33 -6.62
CA CYS A 40 -6.13 7.98 -7.14
C CYS A 40 -6.99 6.96 -6.41
N TYR A 41 -6.98 7.01 -5.07
CA TYR A 41 -7.78 6.16 -4.19
C TYR A 41 -9.28 6.28 -4.46
N LEU A 42 -9.82 7.51 -4.49
CA LEU A 42 -11.24 7.76 -4.77
C LEU A 42 -11.65 7.27 -6.16
N GLY A 43 -10.78 7.39 -7.16
CA GLY A 43 -11.03 6.85 -8.51
C GLY A 43 -11.18 5.33 -8.50
N ILE A 44 -10.33 4.61 -7.74
CA ILE A 44 -10.42 3.14 -7.59
C ILE A 44 -11.70 2.75 -6.85
N VAL A 45 -12.04 3.46 -5.76
CA VAL A 45 -13.27 3.21 -5.01
C VAL A 45 -14.50 3.46 -5.89
N ALA A 46 -14.53 4.55 -6.65
CA ALA A 46 -15.62 4.86 -7.57
C ALA A 46 -15.76 3.79 -8.66
N ALA A 47 -14.66 3.34 -9.28
CA ALA A 47 -14.69 2.26 -10.26
C ALA A 47 -15.20 0.94 -9.65
N SER A 48 -14.75 0.62 -8.42
CA SER A 48 -15.21 -0.58 -7.72
C SER A 48 -16.68 -0.51 -7.31
N ILE A 49 -17.21 0.67 -6.98
CA ILE A 49 -18.64 0.88 -6.68
C ILE A 49 -19.46 0.84 -7.97
N GLY A 50 -18.98 1.45 -9.05
CA GLY A 50 -19.61 1.37 -10.36
C GLY A 50 -19.77 -0.08 -10.83
N GLY A 51 -18.75 -0.91 -10.61
CA GLY A 51 -18.80 -2.34 -10.90
C GLY A 51 -19.85 -3.12 -10.08
N ALA A 52 -20.31 -2.59 -8.95
CA ALA A 52 -21.38 -3.16 -8.14
C ALA A 52 -22.78 -2.79 -8.64
N SER A 53 -22.90 -1.76 -9.48
CA SER A 53 -24.18 -1.26 -10.01
C SER A 53 -24.59 -1.88 -11.35
N VAL A 54 -23.69 -2.67 -11.94
CA VAL A 54 -23.89 -3.32 -13.24
C VAL A 54 -24.18 -4.80 -13.06
N ASP A 55 -24.96 -5.38 -13.97
CA ASP A 55 -25.28 -6.80 -13.94
C ASP A 55 -24.02 -7.67 -13.96
N CYS A 56 -24.08 -8.72 -13.15
CA CYS A 56 -23.00 -9.69 -13.00
C CYS A 56 -22.63 -10.32 -14.36
N GLY A 57 -21.35 -10.31 -14.69
CA GLY A 57 -20.82 -10.88 -15.95
C GLY A 57 -21.03 -10.02 -17.19
N SER A 58 -21.63 -8.83 -17.08
CA SER A 58 -21.79 -7.91 -18.20
C SER A 58 -20.43 -7.42 -18.74
N VAL A 59 -20.41 -7.03 -20.02
CA VAL A 59 -19.22 -6.39 -20.62
C VAL A 59 -18.85 -5.11 -19.84
N ALA A 60 -19.85 -4.40 -19.30
CA ALA A 60 -19.63 -3.22 -18.47
C ALA A 60 -18.87 -3.54 -17.17
N TYR A 61 -19.15 -4.67 -16.52
CA TYR A 61 -18.40 -5.14 -15.34
C TYR A 61 -16.91 -5.34 -15.66
N TRP A 62 -16.60 -6.05 -16.75
CA TRP A 62 -15.23 -6.30 -17.15
C TRP A 62 -14.49 -5.02 -17.57
N VAL A 63 -15.18 -4.09 -18.26
CA VAL A 63 -14.61 -2.78 -18.61
C VAL A 63 -14.30 -1.96 -17.35
N LEU A 64 -15.21 -1.92 -16.38
CA LEU A 64 -15.00 -1.21 -15.10
C LEU A 64 -13.91 -1.83 -14.22
N LEU A 65 -13.70 -3.14 -14.33
CA LEU A 65 -12.58 -3.80 -13.66
C LEU A 65 -11.26 -3.50 -14.36
N LEU A 66 -11.23 -3.59 -15.69
CA LEU A 66 -10.03 -3.39 -16.49
C LEU A 66 -9.59 -1.92 -16.54
N ILE A 67 -10.51 -0.95 -16.46
CA ILE A 67 -10.18 0.49 -16.45
C ILE A 67 -9.41 0.93 -15.20
N GLY A 68 -9.50 0.17 -14.10
CA GLY A 68 -8.70 0.41 -12.90
C GLY A 68 -7.20 0.27 -13.14
N VAL A 69 -6.79 -0.66 -14.02
CA VAL A 69 -5.38 -0.91 -14.35
C VAL A 69 -4.71 0.29 -15.03
N PRO A 70 -5.22 0.84 -16.16
CA PRO A 70 -4.62 2.02 -16.78
C PRO A 70 -4.74 3.25 -15.88
N TRP A 71 -5.81 3.39 -15.07
CA TRP A 71 -5.92 4.47 -14.10
C TRP A 71 -4.75 4.45 -13.11
N ILE A 72 -4.51 3.31 -12.46
CA ILE A 72 -3.37 3.15 -11.53
C ILE A 72 -2.04 3.36 -12.26
N ALA A 73 -1.89 2.79 -13.47
CA ALA A 73 -0.65 2.94 -14.24
C ALA A 73 -0.33 4.41 -14.55
N VAL A 74 -1.33 5.21 -14.93
CA VAL A 74 -1.16 6.66 -15.17
C VAL A 74 -0.68 7.37 -13.91
N PHE A 75 -1.34 7.14 -12.76
CA PHE A 75 -0.93 7.75 -11.49
C PHE A 75 0.48 7.32 -11.07
N VAL A 76 0.83 6.04 -11.24
CA VAL A 76 2.18 5.53 -10.95
C VAL A 76 3.22 6.19 -11.85
N ILE A 77 2.96 6.32 -13.17
CA ILE A 77 3.90 6.96 -14.11
C ILE A 77 4.07 8.44 -13.77
N LEU A 78 2.98 9.16 -13.48
CA LEU A 78 3.02 10.59 -13.15
C LEU A 78 3.77 10.84 -11.84
N THR A 79 3.48 10.07 -10.79
CA THR A 79 4.15 10.19 -9.49
C THR A 79 5.62 9.79 -9.60
N SER A 80 5.94 8.74 -10.35
CA SER A 80 7.31 8.30 -10.67
C SER A 80 8.12 9.40 -11.38
N TYR A 81 7.54 10.03 -12.39
CA TYR A 81 8.17 11.14 -13.10
C TYR A 81 8.38 12.35 -12.20
N TYR A 82 7.38 12.71 -11.39
CA TYR A 82 7.47 13.79 -10.41
C TYR A 82 8.59 13.54 -9.38
N LEU A 83 8.64 12.35 -8.79
CA LEU A 83 9.67 11.94 -7.82
C LEU A 83 11.07 11.97 -8.43
N HIS A 84 11.22 11.47 -9.66
CA HIS A 84 12.52 11.52 -10.34
C HIS A 84 12.98 12.96 -10.60
N LYS A 85 12.06 13.84 -11.03
CA LYS A 85 12.35 15.26 -11.24
C LYS A 85 12.74 15.97 -9.93
N VAL A 86 12.07 15.64 -8.83
CA VAL A 86 12.42 16.15 -7.49
C VAL A 86 13.81 15.65 -7.06
N HIS A 87 14.11 14.38 -7.30
CA HIS A 87 15.43 13.83 -6.99
C HIS A 87 16.56 14.51 -7.77
N LEU A 88 16.37 14.79 -9.07
CA LEU A 88 17.35 15.54 -9.87
C LEU A 88 17.59 16.96 -9.31
N ARG A 89 16.53 17.63 -8.83
CA ARG A 89 16.65 18.94 -8.18
C ARG A 89 17.43 18.85 -6.86
N LYS A 90 17.13 17.87 -6.02
CA LYS A 90 17.84 17.62 -4.76
C LYS A 90 19.31 17.26 -4.98
N ALA A 91 19.61 16.49 -6.04
CA ALA A 91 20.98 16.13 -6.41
C ALA A 91 21.79 17.35 -6.88
N ALA A 92 21.16 18.31 -7.58
CA ALA A 92 21.82 19.54 -8.03
C ALA A 92 22.17 20.50 -6.88
N THR A 93 21.42 20.49 -5.77
CA THR A 93 21.62 21.38 -4.62
C THR A 93 22.43 20.76 -3.48
N ASN A 94 23.12 19.63 -3.73
CA ASN A 94 23.91 18.89 -2.73
C ASN A 94 23.13 18.60 -1.43
N TYR A 95 21.87 18.16 -1.57
CA TYR A 95 20.99 17.84 -0.46
C TYR A 95 21.54 16.66 0.37
N GLN A 96 21.65 16.85 1.69
CA GLN A 96 22.06 15.80 2.63
C GLN A 96 20.86 14.90 2.93
N TYR A 97 20.91 13.66 2.44
CA TYR A 97 19.88 12.65 2.72
C TYR A 97 20.05 12.13 4.14
N VAL A 98 18.96 12.07 4.89
CA VAL A 98 18.93 11.47 6.22
C VAL A 98 18.96 9.94 6.08
N GLU A 99 19.45 9.24 7.10
CA GLU A 99 19.48 7.78 7.11
C GLU A 99 18.06 7.21 6.93
N GLY A 100 17.90 6.38 5.90
CA GLY A 100 16.62 5.78 5.50
C GLY A 100 15.75 6.60 4.54
N ASP A 101 16.27 7.71 4.00
CA ASP A 101 15.62 8.42 2.90
C ASP A 101 15.77 7.68 1.56
N ILE A 102 14.66 7.58 0.82
CA ILE A 102 14.64 6.93 -0.49
C ILE A 102 15.27 7.85 -1.56
N ARG A 103 16.33 7.36 -2.20
CA ARG A 103 16.92 8.01 -3.37
C ARG A 103 16.20 7.55 -4.65
N TRP A 104 15.35 8.43 -5.20
CA TRP A 104 14.57 8.18 -6.42
C TRP A 104 15.41 8.22 -7.71
N THR A 105 16.40 7.34 -7.78
CA THR A 105 17.18 7.04 -8.99
C THR A 105 16.29 6.41 -10.05
N LYS A 106 16.71 6.43 -11.33
CA LYS A 106 15.96 5.84 -12.45
C LYS A 106 15.56 4.38 -12.20
N LYS A 107 16.43 3.62 -11.52
CA LYS A 107 16.18 2.23 -11.14
C LYS A 107 15.13 2.14 -10.03
N MET A 108 15.31 2.88 -8.94
CA MET A 108 14.40 2.81 -7.77
C MET A 108 12.98 3.25 -8.11
N VAL A 109 12.82 4.24 -8.98
CA VAL A 109 11.50 4.71 -9.45
C VAL A 109 10.71 3.61 -10.19
N VAL A 110 11.40 2.61 -10.77
CA VAL A 110 10.76 1.49 -11.47
C VAL A 110 10.65 0.25 -10.57
N TYR A 111 11.72 -0.10 -9.85
CA TYR A 111 11.71 -1.27 -8.97
C TYR A 111 10.74 -1.13 -7.79
N PHE A 112 10.60 0.08 -7.25
CA PHE A 112 9.73 0.31 -6.10
C PHE A 112 8.25 -0.01 -6.43
N PRO A 113 7.60 0.59 -7.44
CA PRO A 113 6.23 0.21 -7.81
C PRO A 113 6.08 -1.26 -8.20
N LEU A 114 7.05 -1.83 -8.93
CA LEU A 114 7.01 -3.24 -9.34
C LEU A 114 7.00 -4.19 -8.13
N GLY A 115 7.81 -3.90 -7.10
CA GLY A 115 7.81 -4.65 -5.85
C GLY A 115 6.44 -4.62 -5.16
N PHE A 116 5.78 -3.45 -5.15
CA PHE A 116 4.43 -3.30 -4.59
C PHE A 116 3.34 -3.99 -5.43
N VAL A 117 3.49 -4.05 -6.76
CA VAL A 117 2.59 -4.82 -7.63
C VAL A 117 2.70 -6.31 -7.30
N PHE A 118 3.92 -6.85 -7.21
CA PHE A 118 4.14 -8.24 -6.83
C PHE A 118 3.59 -8.55 -5.43
N ALA A 119 3.88 -7.67 -4.47
CA ALA A 119 3.34 -7.76 -3.12
C ALA A 119 1.80 -7.73 -3.11
N GLY A 120 1.19 -6.89 -3.94
CA GLY A 120 -0.26 -6.80 -4.09
C GLY A 120 -0.88 -8.06 -4.68
N ILE A 121 -0.27 -8.64 -5.72
CA ILE A 121 -0.71 -9.90 -6.32
C ILE A 121 -0.62 -11.03 -5.29
N ALA A 122 0.51 -11.17 -4.61
CA ALA A 122 0.70 -12.17 -3.56
C ALA A 122 -0.32 -11.97 -2.42
N ALA A 123 -0.49 -10.75 -1.93
CA ALA A 123 -1.45 -10.44 -0.87
C ALA A 123 -2.91 -10.71 -1.30
N GLY A 124 -3.25 -10.49 -2.57
CA GLY A 124 -4.56 -10.81 -3.14
C GLY A 124 -4.79 -12.32 -3.25
N MET A 125 -3.78 -13.08 -3.69
CA MET A 125 -3.87 -14.55 -3.77
C MET A 125 -4.06 -15.21 -2.40
N PHE A 126 -3.35 -14.72 -1.37
CA PHE A 126 -3.43 -15.29 -0.02
C PHE A 126 -4.53 -14.67 0.85
N GLY A 127 -5.16 -13.57 0.43
CA GLY A 127 -6.17 -12.86 1.22
C GLY A 127 -5.64 -12.18 2.49
N VAL A 128 -4.33 -12.00 2.62
CA VAL A 128 -3.65 -11.53 3.84
C VAL A 128 -3.66 -9.99 3.96
N GLY A 129 -3.99 -9.28 2.88
CA GLY A 129 -3.95 -7.81 2.83
C GLY A 129 -2.52 -7.28 2.65
N GLY A 130 -2.34 -6.28 1.77
CA GLY A 130 -1.02 -5.84 1.30
C GLY A 130 -0.07 -5.28 2.38
N GLY A 131 -0.59 -4.87 3.55
CA GLY A 131 0.18 -4.26 4.62
C GLY A 131 1.24 -5.17 5.25
N ILE A 132 0.97 -6.47 5.32
CA ILE A 132 1.89 -7.46 5.91
C ILE A 132 3.13 -7.66 5.03
N VAL A 133 2.99 -7.53 3.72
CA VAL A 133 4.11 -7.68 2.75
C VAL A 133 4.81 -6.35 2.50
N ALA A 134 4.07 -5.23 2.52
CA ALA A 134 4.61 -3.89 2.31
C ALA A 134 5.67 -3.48 3.35
N GLY A 135 5.47 -3.84 4.62
CA GLY A 135 6.38 -3.47 5.71
C GLY A 135 7.81 -4.03 5.53
N PRO A 136 7.98 -5.35 5.37
CA PRO A 136 9.29 -5.96 5.12
C PRO A 136 9.98 -5.40 3.87
N ILE A 137 9.25 -5.23 2.76
CA ILE A 137 9.80 -4.68 1.52
C ILE A 137 10.36 -3.26 1.74
N MET A 138 9.65 -2.41 2.49
CA MET A 138 10.13 -1.07 2.80
C MET A 138 11.45 -1.10 3.61
N VAL A 139 11.55 -2.00 4.59
CA VAL A 139 12.76 -2.16 5.41
C VAL A 139 13.93 -2.71 4.61
N GLU A 140 13.69 -3.67 3.71
CA GLU A 140 14.71 -4.21 2.79
C GLU A 140 15.24 -3.14 1.82
N LEU A 141 14.38 -2.19 1.43
CA LEU A 141 14.77 -1.02 0.63
C LEU A 141 15.52 0.05 1.43
N GLY A 142 15.77 -0.19 2.72
CA GLY A 142 16.54 0.68 3.61
C GLY A 142 15.73 1.78 4.29
N ILE A 143 14.39 1.75 4.20
CA ILE A 143 13.53 2.76 4.86
C ILE A 143 13.53 2.50 6.37
N VAL A 144 13.59 3.57 7.17
CA VAL A 144 13.50 3.45 8.62
C VAL A 144 12.19 2.75 9.03
N PRO A 145 12.24 1.77 9.95
CA PRO A 145 11.08 0.94 10.30
C PRO A 145 9.91 1.75 10.88
N GLU A 146 10.19 2.90 11.49
CA GLU A 146 9.17 3.81 12.03
C GLU A 146 8.30 4.44 10.93
N VAL A 147 8.93 4.90 9.85
CA VAL A 147 8.22 5.46 8.68
C VAL A 147 7.49 4.36 7.91
N ALA A 148 8.11 3.18 7.77
CA ALA A 148 7.48 2.02 7.14
C ALA A 148 6.22 1.57 7.92
N SER A 149 6.30 1.48 9.24
CA SER A 149 5.16 1.14 10.11
C SER A 149 4.02 2.16 9.97
N SER A 150 4.34 3.45 9.97
CA SER A 150 3.32 4.50 9.81
C SER A 150 2.65 4.46 8.44
N THR A 151 3.44 4.23 7.38
CA THR A 151 2.92 4.17 6.01
C THR A 151 2.05 2.93 5.78
N THR A 152 2.48 1.78 6.28
CA THR A 152 1.69 0.53 6.19
C THR A 152 0.37 0.62 6.96
N ALA A 153 0.35 1.25 8.14
CA ALA A 153 -0.89 1.49 8.88
C ALA A 153 -1.89 2.35 8.09
N LEU A 154 -1.40 3.41 7.44
CA LEU A 154 -2.21 4.25 6.56
C LEU A 154 -2.74 3.47 5.35
N MET A 155 -1.92 2.61 4.73
CA MET A 155 -2.37 1.74 3.63
C MET A 155 -3.47 0.77 4.08
N ILE A 156 -3.39 0.22 5.29
CA ILE A 156 -4.43 -0.67 5.85
C ILE A 156 -5.74 0.09 6.05
N VAL A 157 -5.69 1.31 6.61
CA VAL A 157 -6.89 2.15 6.79
C VAL A 157 -7.57 2.45 5.46
N TYR A 158 -6.82 2.88 4.44
CA TYR A 158 -7.37 3.11 3.10
C TYR A 158 -7.98 1.85 2.50
N SER A 159 -7.29 0.72 2.60
CA SER A 159 -7.78 -0.56 2.05
C SER A 159 -9.06 -1.03 2.75
N ALA A 160 -9.11 -0.90 4.09
CA ALA A 160 -10.28 -1.26 4.89
C ALA A 160 -11.48 -0.34 4.60
N ALA A 161 -11.24 0.97 4.42
CA ALA A 161 -12.28 1.92 4.05
C ALA A 161 -12.87 1.61 2.66
N ALA A 162 -12.03 1.30 1.68
CA ALA A 162 -12.48 0.91 0.34
C ALA A 162 -13.28 -0.39 0.35
N ALA A 163 -12.81 -1.41 1.08
CA ALA A 163 -13.51 -2.68 1.24
C ALA A 163 -14.87 -2.48 1.90
N THR A 164 -14.93 -1.70 2.99
CA THR A 164 -16.17 -1.40 3.70
C THR A 164 -17.16 -0.67 2.80
N ALA A 165 -16.71 0.34 2.05
CA ALA A 165 -17.55 1.06 1.09
C ALA A 165 -18.11 0.11 0.01
N LYS A 166 -17.26 -0.76 -0.54
CA LYS A 166 -17.67 -1.77 -1.52
C LYS A 166 -18.74 -2.70 -0.95
N PHE A 167 -18.48 -3.35 0.18
CA PHE A 167 -19.42 -4.30 0.78
C PHE A 167 -20.72 -3.63 1.24
N ALA A 168 -20.67 -2.37 1.66
CA ALA A 168 -21.86 -1.60 2.00
C ALA A 168 -22.77 -1.40 0.77
N VAL A 169 -22.20 -1.11 -0.40
CA VAL A 169 -22.96 -0.98 -1.65
C VAL A 169 -23.60 -2.31 -2.07
N PHE A 170 -22.89 -3.43 -1.90
CA PHE A 170 -23.45 -4.76 -2.16
C PHE A 170 -24.54 -5.18 -1.16
N LYS A 171 -24.81 -4.41 -0.09
CA LYS A 171 -25.78 -4.72 0.96
C LYS A 171 -25.59 -6.09 1.64
N ILE A 172 -24.38 -6.66 1.55
CA ILE A 172 -24.02 -7.94 2.20
C ILE A 172 -23.72 -7.72 3.70
N ILE A 173 -23.53 -6.48 4.13
CA ILE A 173 -23.19 -6.16 5.51
C ILE A 173 -24.44 -6.26 6.41
N ALA A 174 -24.43 -7.28 7.28
CA ALA A 174 -25.31 -7.33 8.44
C ALA A 174 -24.77 -6.37 9.51
N TRP A 175 -25.37 -5.18 9.62
CA TRP A 175 -24.88 -4.08 10.47
C TRP A 175 -24.78 -4.47 11.96
N ASP A 176 -25.67 -5.31 12.47
CA ASP A 176 -25.67 -5.76 13.86
C ASP A 176 -24.42 -6.58 14.19
N TRP A 177 -24.09 -7.55 13.33
CA TRP A 177 -22.89 -8.38 13.48
C TRP A 177 -21.62 -7.60 13.17
N ALA A 178 -21.65 -6.69 12.19
CA ALA A 178 -20.50 -5.89 11.80
C ALA A 178 -20.00 -4.99 12.95
N LEU A 179 -20.92 -4.33 13.67
CA LEU A 179 -20.55 -3.48 14.81
C LEU A 179 -20.00 -4.29 15.98
N LEU A 180 -20.59 -5.45 16.29
CA LEU A 180 -20.10 -6.35 17.32
C LEU A 180 -18.68 -6.83 16.99
N LEU A 181 -18.47 -7.34 15.77
CA LEU A 181 -17.16 -7.80 15.32
C LEU A 181 -16.14 -6.67 15.27
N CYS A 182 -16.54 -5.44 14.91
CA CYS A 182 -15.67 -4.26 14.97
C CYS A 182 -15.19 -3.99 16.41
N ALA A 183 -16.09 -3.99 17.39
CA ALA A 183 -15.72 -3.79 18.80
C ALA A 183 -14.80 -4.90 19.33
N VAL A 184 -15.12 -6.16 19.05
CA VAL A 184 -14.31 -7.31 19.47
C VAL A 184 -12.93 -7.26 18.82
N THR A 185 -12.86 -7.05 17.51
CA THR A 185 -11.57 -6.98 16.79
C THR A 185 -10.75 -5.78 17.21
N PHE A 186 -11.36 -4.65 17.54
CA PHE A 186 -10.65 -3.49 18.09
C PHE A 186 -10.00 -3.83 19.44
N LEU A 187 -10.75 -4.44 20.38
CA LEU A 187 -10.21 -4.85 21.68
C LEU A 187 -9.09 -5.88 21.55
N VAL A 188 -9.29 -6.92 20.72
CA VAL A 188 -8.29 -7.96 20.48
C VAL A 188 -7.05 -7.39 19.78
N THR A 189 -7.22 -6.49 18.81
CA THR A 189 -6.10 -5.84 18.12
C THR A 189 -5.33 -4.93 19.07
N CYS A 190 -6.01 -4.11 19.86
CA CYS A 190 -5.36 -3.27 20.87
C CYS A 190 -4.56 -4.11 21.89
N ALA A 191 -5.15 -5.19 22.41
CA ALA A 191 -4.48 -6.09 23.34
C ALA A 191 -3.28 -6.80 22.69
N SER A 192 -3.46 -7.37 21.49
CA SER A 192 -2.40 -8.10 20.77
C SER A 192 -1.25 -7.18 20.36
N GLN A 193 -1.54 -5.98 19.86
CA GLN A 193 -0.52 -4.98 19.55
C GLN A 193 0.27 -4.59 20.80
N ALA A 194 -0.41 -4.32 21.93
CA ALA A 194 0.27 -3.99 23.19
C ALA A 194 1.18 -5.13 23.68
N VAL A 195 0.71 -6.37 23.62
CA VAL A 195 1.49 -7.56 24.03
C VAL A 195 2.67 -7.80 23.10
N ILE A 196 2.45 -7.81 21.78
CA ILE A 196 3.50 -8.09 20.79
C ILE A 196 4.55 -6.99 20.82
N LEU A 197 4.16 -5.71 20.75
CA LEU A 197 5.14 -4.61 20.81
C LEU A 197 5.86 -4.57 22.17
N GLY A 198 5.16 -4.83 23.28
CA GLY A 198 5.78 -4.92 24.60
C GLY A 198 6.81 -6.06 24.67
N PHE A 199 6.51 -7.21 24.08
CA PHE A 199 7.42 -8.36 24.04
C PHE A 199 8.61 -8.15 23.11
N VAL A 200 8.40 -7.55 21.92
CA VAL A 200 9.47 -7.19 20.98
C VAL A 200 10.43 -6.18 21.63
N ARG A 201 9.90 -5.17 22.34
CA ARG A 201 10.75 -4.21 23.07
C ARG A 201 11.58 -4.86 24.17
N ARG A 202 11.08 -5.90 24.84
CA ARG A 202 11.84 -6.63 25.86
C ARG A 202 12.91 -7.56 25.29
N THR A 203 12.63 -8.23 24.17
CA THR A 203 13.53 -9.24 23.59
C THR A 203 14.49 -8.67 22.54
N GLY A 204 14.17 -7.50 21.97
CA GLY A 204 14.96 -6.83 20.93
C GLY A 204 15.01 -7.58 19.58
N ARG A 205 14.22 -8.64 19.39
CA ARG A 205 14.26 -9.49 18.17
C ARG A 205 13.03 -9.30 17.29
N GLN A 206 13.23 -8.79 16.08
CA GLN A 206 12.16 -8.58 15.08
C GLN A 206 11.62 -9.89 14.49
N SER A 207 12.35 -11.00 14.62
CA SER A 207 11.99 -12.33 14.08
C SER A 207 10.67 -12.88 14.62
N ILE A 208 10.22 -12.43 15.78
CA ILE A 208 8.96 -12.87 16.41
C ILE A 208 7.75 -12.46 15.56
N ILE A 209 7.77 -11.27 14.96
CA ILE A 209 6.68 -10.78 14.10
C ILE A 209 6.51 -11.69 12.88
N VAL A 210 7.62 -12.05 12.24
CA VAL A 210 7.63 -12.94 11.08
C VAL A 210 7.11 -14.33 11.45
N LEU A 211 7.52 -14.86 12.61
CA LEU A 211 7.04 -16.15 13.12
C LEU A 211 5.53 -16.14 13.39
N CYS A 212 4.98 -15.06 13.96
CA CYS A 212 3.54 -14.91 14.15
C CYS A 212 2.78 -14.90 12.81
N ILE A 213 3.25 -14.14 11.82
CA ILE A 213 2.65 -14.10 10.49
C ILE A 213 2.68 -15.49 9.85
N ALA A 214 3.82 -16.17 9.88
CA ALA A 214 3.98 -17.51 9.30
C ALA A 214 3.05 -18.53 9.98
N ALA A 215 2.91 -18.47 11.30
CA ALA A 215 1.99 -19.34 12.05
C ALA A 215 0.53 -19.11 11.65
N VAL A 216 0.08 -17.86 11.54
CA VAL A 216 -1.29 -17.53 11.12
C VAL A 216 -1.56 -18.00 9.69
N VAL A 217 -0.61 -17.80 8.77
CA VAL A 217 -0.73 -18.28 7.38
C VAL A 217 -0.79 -19.81 7.32
N LEU A 218 0.05 -20.51 8.09
CA LEU A 218 0.03 -21.98 8.17
C LEU A 218 -1.31 -22.50 8.67
N ILE A 219 -1.82 -21.94 9.79
CA ILE A 219 -3.11 -22.33 10.35
C ILE A 219 -4.23 -22.05 9.34
N GLY A 220 -4.22 -20.88 8.69
CA GLY A 220 -5.18 -20.53 7.65
C GLY A 220 -5.14 -21.51 6.47
N CYS A 221 -3.96 -21.90 6.01
CA CYS A 221 -3.77 -22.88 4.94
C CYS A 221 -4.33 -24.25 5.33
N VAL A 222 -4.07 -24.73 6.55
CA VAL A 222 -4.60 -26.00 7.06
C VAL A 222 -6.14 -25.96 7.12
N VAL A 223 -6.71 -24.90 7.68
CA VAL A 223 -8.17 -24.75 7.81
C VAL A 223 -8.85 -24.68 6.44
N MET A 224 -8.32 -23.89 5.51
CA MET A 224 -8.86 -23.78 4.15
C MET A 224 -8.75 -25.10 3.39
N THR A 225 -7.63 -25.81 3.53
CA THR A 225 -7.46 -27.13 2.92
C THR A 225 -8.45 -28.14 3.49
N TYR A 226 -8.64 -28.14 4.81
CA TYR A 226 -9.62 -28.99 5.48
C TYR A 226 -11.05 -28.70 5.01
N GLN A 227 -11.45 -27.43 4.95
CA GLN A 227 -12.77 -27.04 4.44
C GLN A 227 -12.95 -27.40 2.96
N GLY A 228 -11.89 -27.25 2.14
CA GLY A 228 -11.91 -27.65 0.74
C GLY A 228 -12.12 -29.16 0.57
N ILE A 229 -11.39 -29.99 1.33
CA ILE A 229 -11.57 -31.45 1.31
C ILE A 229 -12.97 -31.82 1.79
N LYS A 230 -13.42 -31.26 2.92
CA LYS A 230 -14.75 -31.53 3.46
C LYS A 230 -15.85 -31.16 2.47
N SER A 231 -15.77 -29.98 1.86
CA SER A 231 -16.71 -29.53 0.83
C SER A 231 -16.68 -30.43 -0.40
N THR A 232 -15.50 -30.90 -0.82
CA THR A 232 -15.39 -31.82 -1.97
C THR A 232 -16.02 -33.18 -1.69
N VAL A 233 -15.84 -33.70 -0.47
CA VAL A 233 -16.42 -34.98 -0.05
C VAL A 233 -17.93 -34.86 0.13
N ASP A 234 -18.40 -33.80 0.77
CA ASP A 234 -19.83 -33.56 1.01
C ASP A 234 -20.61 -33.39 -0.31
N ASN A 235 -19.99 -32.79 -1.33
CA ASN A 235 -20.60 -32.56 -2.65
C ASN A 235 -20.20 -33.61 -3.72
N ALA A 236 -19.61 -34.74 -3.31
CA ALA A 236 -19.19 -35.81 -4.22
C ALA A 236 -20.41 -36.59 -4.78
N GLY A 237 -21.18 -35.95 -5.65
CA GLY A 237 -22.41 -36.51 -6.23
C GLY A 237 -23.33 -35.47 -6.86
N ASP A 238 -23.18 -34.19 -6.49
CA ASP A 238 -23.98 -33.11 -7.04
C ASP A 238 -23.40 -32.60 -8.36
N PRO A 239 -24.24 -32.32 -9.38
CA PRO A 239 -23.78 -31.69 -10.60
C PRO A 239 -23.20 -30.30 -10.29
N PHE A 240 -21.99 -30.04 -10.77
CA PHE A 240 -21.34 -28.73 -10.64
C PHE A 240 -22.21 -27.64 -11.28
N SER A 241 -22.87 -26.83 -10.46
CA SER A 241 -23.62 -25.66 -10.89
C SER A 241 -22.94 -24.41 -10.31
N ALA A 242 -22.08 -23.79 -11.11
CA ALA A 242 -21.49 -22.49 -10.76
C ALA A 242 -22.45 -21.37 -11.19
N ASN A 243 -23.43 -21.05 -10.35
CA ASN A 243 -24.21 -19.82 -10.49
C ASN A 243 -23.38 -18.64 -9.99
N ILE A 244 -22.51 -18.12 -10.87
CA ILE A 244 -21.64 -16.97 -10.59
C ILE A 244 -22.45 -15.67 -10.47
N CYS A 245 -23.69 -15.68 -10.99
CA CYS A 245 -24.59 -14.52 -11.03
C CYS A 245 -26.00 -14.95 -10.61
N ASN A 246 -26.36 -14.71 -9.35
CA ASN A 246 -27.75 -14.75 -8.87
C ASN A 246 -27.94 -13.66 -7.80
#